data_AF-A0A838R528-F1
#
_entry.id   AF-A0A838R528-F1
#
_cell.length_a   1.000
_cell.length_b   1.000
_cell.length_c   1.000
_cell.angle_alpha   90.00
_cell.angle_beta   90.00
_cell.angle_gamma   90.00
#
_symmetry.space_group_name_H-M   'P 1'
#
loop_
_entity.id
_entity.type
_entity.pdbx_description
1 polymer ?
#
loop_
_entity_poly.entity_id
_entity_poly.type
_entity_poly.pdbx_seq_one_letter_code
_entity_poly.pdbx_strand_id
1 'polypeptide(L)'
;MYKLLLCWRYLRTRYIALVCIVSVMLGVATMIVVNSVMAGFTHEMQNRLNGMLGDLIVRTRSLDGEFDADAQMAKIRAVAGDSIVGMSPTVHVPALMCLTVGGQLMPRQVTLVGIDEATYASVSEFGDYLQHPANREQLRFDLREGGYDVVDHQVEDPADAKPREVMRQAGWGYRRYKAMLSKERREQEERLKAESPEAAPADEGATEPQTVDPFAATAEANGEPQGRDFDPGAEQHTGIVLGMGIAGYRMPDGTDHFLGLPGDDVKVSMLQSVSPPQITSVQYTVVDFYESKMSEYDS
;
A
#
# COMPACT_ATOMS: atom_id res chain seq x y z
N MET A 1 -18.55 48.62 43.72
CA MET A 1 -19.40 47.62 43.03
C MET A 1 -20.39 48.20 42.01
N TYR A 2 -20.83 49.48 42.11
CA TYR A 2 -21.81 50.06 41.17
C TYR A 2 -21.31 50.34 39.73
N LYS A 3 -19.98 50.47 39.51
CA LYS A 3 -19.42 50.83 38.19
C LYS A 3 -19.69 49.77 37.11
N LEU A 4 -19.59 48.48 37.43
CA LEU A 4 -19.91 47.38 36.50
C LEU A 4 -21.39 47.35 36.14
N LEU A 5 -22.28 47.56 37.12
CA LEU A 5 -23.73 47.64 36.91
C LEU A 5 -24.12 48.82 35.99
N LEU A 6 -23.44 49.97 36.15
CA LEU A 6 -23.61 51.14 35.28
C LEU A 6 -23.08 50.87 33.86
N CYS A 7 -21.89 50.28 33.71
CA CYS A 7 -21.33 49.89 32.40
C CYS A 7 -22.22 48.89 31.66
N TRP A 8 -22.76 47.88 32.35
CA TRP A 8 -23.67 46.89 31.78
C TRP A 8 -24.98 47.51 31.30
N ARG A 9 -25.60 48.39 32.11
CA ARG A 9 -26.80 49.13 31.70
C ARG A 9 -26.51 50.01 30.48
N TYR A 10 -25.37 50.70 30.47
CA TYR A 10 -24.96 51.56 29.37
C TYR A 10 -24.78 50.77 28.05
N LEU A 11 -24.09 49.63 28.10
CA LEU A 11 -23.90 48.72 26.96
C LEU A 11 -25.22 48.21 26.39
N ARG A 12 -26.17 47.82 27.25
CA ARG A 12 -27.48 47.32 26.83
C ARG A 12 -28.36 48.42 26.20
N THR A 13 -28.19 49.67 26.60
CA THR A 13 -28.99 50.80 26.06
C THR A 13 -28.43 51.40 24.78
N ARG A 14 -27.14 51.21 24.46
CA ARG A 14 -26.46 51.87 23.32
C ARG A 14 -25.95 50.84 22.30
N TYR A 15 -26.76 50.57 21.27
CA TYR A 15 -26.46 49.59 20.22
C TYR A 15 -25.11 49.82 19.50
N ILE A 16 -24.68 51.08 19.32
CA ILE A 16 -23.39 51.40 18.68
C ILE A 16 -22.21 50.76 19.43
N ALA A 17 -22.26 50.74 20.77
CA ALA A 17 -21.19 50.16 21.59
C ALA A 17 -21.09 48.62 21.42
N LEU A 18 -22.24 47.94 21.25
CA LEU A 18 -22.27 46.51 20.98
C LEU A 18 -21.69 46.18 19.60
N VAL A 19 -22.01 46.98 18.58
CA VAL A 19 -21.45 46.81 17.23
C VAL A 19 -19.92 46.95 17.24
N CYS A 20 -19.37 47.92 17.98
CA CYS A 20 -17.93 48.08 18.13
C CYS A 20 -17.27 46.85 18.79
N ILE A 21 -17.87 46.31 19.87
CA ILE A 21 -17.34 45.12 20.55
C ILE A 21 -17.37 43.90 19.62
N VAL A 22 -18.47 43.68 18.90
CA VAL A 22 -18.59 42.57 17.95
C VAL A 22 -17.58 42.71 16.81
N SER A 23 -17.33 43.93 16.31
CA SER A 23 -16.32 44.18 15.28
C SER A 23 -14.91 43.86 15.76
N VAL A 24 -14.54 44.27 16.99
CA VAL A 24 -13.24 43.92 17.57
C VAL A 24 -13.16 42.42 17.86
N MET A 25 -14.21 41.80 18.39
CA MET A 25 -14.27 40.36 18.63
C MET A 25 -14.10 39.57 17.33
N LEU A 26 -14.76 39.97 16.24
CA LEU A 26 -14.61 39.33 14.94
C LEU A 26 -13.19 39.48 14.41
N GLY A 27 -12.57 40.66 14.54
CA GLY A 27 -11.18 40.89 14.12
C GLY A 27 -10.16 40.08 14.92
N VAL A 28 -10.37 39.94 16.23
CA VAL A 28 -9.52 39.08 17.07
C VAL A 28 -9.76 37.61 16.74
N ALA A 29 -11.02 37.20 16.54
CA ALA A 29 -11.37 35.83 16.18
C ALA A 29 -10.74 35.41 14.85
N THR A 30 -10.76 36.26 13.82
CA THR A 30 -10.12 35.93 12.53
C THR A 30 -8.60 35.80 12.66
N MET A 31 -7.94 36.67 13.45
CA MET A 31 -6.50 36.53 13.71
C MET A 31 -6.16 35.23 14.45
N ILE A 32 -6.97 34.83 15.42
CA ILE A 32 -6.78 33.56 16.15
C ILE A 32 -6.99 32.38 15.20
N VAL A 33 -8.09 32.35 14.46
CA VAL A 33 -8.43 31.23 13.57
C VAL A 33 -7.33 31.02 12.53
N VAL A 34 -6.87 32.08 11.87
CA VAL A 34 -5.85 31.94 10.81
C VAL A 34 -4.55 31.38 11.36
N ASN A 35 -4.06 31.92 12.48
CA ASN A 35 -2.81 31.42 13.09
C ASN A 35 -2.96 29.98 13.57
N SER A 36 -4.09 29.64 14.20
CA SER A 36 -4.35 28.29 14.69
C SER A 36 -4.47 27.27 13.55
N VAL A 37 -5.14 27.61 12.45
CA VAL A 37 -5.30 26.71 11.29
C VAL A 37 -3.96 26.46 10.61
N MET A 38 -3.16 27.51 10.39
CA MET A 38 -1.85 27.36 9.74
C MET A 38 -0.85 26.58 10.60
N ALA A 39 -0.84 26.83 11.92
CA ALA A 39 0.00 26.09 12.85
C ALA A 39 -0.44 24.62 12.96
N GLY A 40 -1.75 24.37 13.06
CA GLY A 40 -2.30 23.01 13.12
C GLY A 40 -1.99 22.21 11.85
N PHE A 41 -2.22 22.79 10.68
CA PHE A 41 -1.91 22.14 9.41
C PHE A 41 -0.41 21.83 9.26
N THR A 42 0.46 22.76 9.64
CA THR A 42 1.91 22.56 9.57
C THR A 42 2.36 21.42 10.48
N HIS A 43 1.83 21.36 11.69
CA HIS A 43 2.14 20.30 12.66
C HIS A 43 1.68 18.93 12.16
N GLU A 44 0.43 18.82 11.70
CA GLU A 44 -0.12 17.60 11.09
C GLU A 44 0.71 17.15 9.89
N MET A 45 1.06 18.08 9.00
CA MET A 45 1.86 17.77 7.82
C MET A 45 3.26 17.27 8.17
N GLN A 46 3.92 17.91 9.13
CA GLN A 46 5.24 17.50 9.59
C GLN A 46 5.22 16.14 10.27
N ASN A 47 4.23 15.89 11.15
CA ASN A 47 4.09 14.61 11.83
C ASN A 47 3.85 13.48 10.83
N ARG A 48 2.99 13.68 9.82
CA ARG A 48 2.72 12.67 8.78
C ARG A 48 3.93 12.36 7.91
N LEU A 49 4.68 13.39 7.50
CA LEU A 49 5.89 13.18 6.67
C LEU A 49 7.02 12.51 7.46
N ASN A 50 7.22 12.90 8.72
CA ASN A 50 8.27 12.36 9.57
C ASN A 50 7.90 10.99 10.18
N GLY A 51 6.62 10.67 10.35
CA GLY A 51 6.21 9.33 10.79
C GLY A 51 6.48 8.25 9.73
N MET A 52 6.46 8.63 8.44
CA MET A 52 6.65 7.71 7.32
C MET A 52 8.12 7.42 7.00
N LEU A 53 9.04 8.33 7.32
CA LEU A 53 10.47 8.23 7.01
C LEU A 53 11.29 8.32 8.29
N GLY A 54 12.36 7.54 8.41
CA GLY A 54 13.28 7.69 9.54
C GLY A 54 13.93 9.08 9.56
N ASP A 55 14.22 9.60 10.76
CA ASP A 55 14.80 10.94 10.98
C ASP A 55 16.08 11.19 10.18
N LEU A 56 16.90 10.14 10.02
CA LEU A 56 18.17 10.18 9.31
C LEU A 56 18.24 9.02 8.31
N ILE A 57 18.48 9.36 7.05
CA ILE A 57 18.63 8.39 5.96
C ILE A 57 20.08 8.40 5.48
N VAL A 58 20.78 7.28 5.67
CA VAL A 58 22.13 7.07 5.12
C VAL A 58 21.98 6.32 3.81
N ARG A 59 22.31 6.99 2.69
CA ARG A 59 22.14 6.42 1.34
C ARG A 59 23.47 6.24 0.63
N THR A 60 23.64 5.08 0.00
CA THR A 60 24.74 4.82 -0.94
C THR A 60 24.42 5.43 -2.31
N ARG A 61 25.43 5.98 -2.99
CA ARG A 61 25.26 6.59 -4.33
C ARG A 61 25.26 5.57 -5.47
N SER A 62 25.72 4.35 -5.20
CA SER A 62 25.77 3.27 -6.19
C SER A 62 24.38 2.68 -6.44
N LEU A 63 24.13 2.24 -7.68
CA LEU A 63 22.94 1.46 -8.03
C LEU A 63 22.95 0.10 -7.31
N ASP A 64 24.14 -0.43 -7.04
CA ASP A 64 24.30 -1.73 -6.39
C ASP A 64 24.05 -1.71 -4.88
N GLY A 65 23.82 -0.52 -4.32
CA GLY A 65 23.61 -0.35 -2.89
C GLY A 65 24.83 -0.75 -2.08
N GLU A 66 24.58 -1.32 -0.91
CA GLU A 66 25.59 -1.91 -0.03
C GLU A 66 25.16 -3.35 0.26
N PHE A 67 26.09 -4.30 0.15
CA PHE A 67 25.78 -5.72 0.30
C PHE A 67 25.72 -6.16 1.77
N ASP A 68 26.47 -5.49 2.64
CA ASP A 68 26.53 -5.79 4.07
C ASP A 68 26.00 -4.61 4.91
N ALA A 69 24.68 -4.57 5.04
CA ALA A 69 24.00 -3.55 5.83
C ALA A 69 24.38 -3.64 7.31
N ASP A 70 24.52 -4.85 7.85
CA ASP A 70 24.83 -5.10 9.26
C ASP A 70 26.19 -4.52 9.66
N ALA A 71 27.21 -4.69 8.81
CA ALA A 71 28.52 -4.09 9.05
C ALA A 71 28.49 -2.57 9.04
N GLN A 72 27.70 -1.93 8.16
CA GLN A 72 27.57 -0.47 8.16
C GLN A 72 26.79 0.02 9.39
N MET A 73 25.71 -0.67 9.75
CA MET A 73 24.94 -0.41 10.97
C MET A 73 25.82 -0.54 12.22
N ALA A 74 26.72 -1.52 12.28
CA ALA A 74 27.67 -1.67 13.38
C ALA A 74 28.63 -0.47 13.51
N LYS A 75 29.13 0.07 12.39
CA LYS A 75 29.98 1.28 12.40
C LYS A 75 29.22 2.50 12.90
N ILE A 76 27.96 2.65 12.50
CA ILE A 76 27.09 3.75 12.94
C ILE A 76 26.84 3.64 14.46
N ARG A 77 26.51 2.45 14.96
CA ARG A 77 26.37 2.19 16.40
C ARG A 77 27.64 2.46 17.20
N ALA A 78 28.82 2.16 16.64
CA ALA A 78 30.08 2.42 17.32
C ALA A 78 30.34 3.91 17.59
N VAL A 79 29.76 4.81 16.79
CA VAL A 79 29.92 6.27 16.94
C VAL A 79 28.78 6.89 17.75
N ALA A 80 27.54 6.47 17.50
CA ALA A 80 26.34 7.15 18.02
C ALA A 80 25.39 6.24 18.81
N GLY A 81 25.86 5.07 19.28
CA GLY A 81 25.03 4.01 19.85
C GLY A 81 24.01 4.45 20.89
N ASP A 82 24.40 5.30 21.85
CA ASP A 82 23.51 5.76 22.93
C ASP A 82 22.43 6.75 22.46
N SER A 83 22.57 7.32 21.26
CA SER A 83 21.61 8.28 20.68
C SER A 83 20.68 7.63 19.64
N ILE A 84 20.85 6.35 19.33
CA ILE A 84 20.08 5.64 18.30
C ILE A 84 18.98 4.83 18.98
N VAL A 85 17.72 5.21 18.77
CA VAL A 85 16.55 4.46 19.25
C VAL A 85 16.32 3.19 18.42
N GLY A 86 16.45 3.29 17.10
CA GLY A 86 16.23 2.20 16.16
C GLY A 86 17.02 2.41 14.87
N MET A 87 17.27 1.34 14.12
CA MET A 87 17.91 1.40 12.81
C MET A 87 17.50 0.18 11.99
N SER A 88 17.08 0.40 10.74
CA SER A 88 16.64 -0.64 9.80
C SER A 88 17.30 -0.44 8.45
N PRO A 89 17.75 -1.51 7.78
CA PRO A 89 18.12 -1.43 6.37
C PRO A 89 16.88 -1.26 5.50
N THR A 90 17.00 -0.50 4.41
CA THR A 90 15.96 -0.37 3.40
C THR A 90 16.55 -0.32 1.99
N VAL A 91 15.78 -0.76 1.00
CA VAL A 91 16.15 -0.71 -0.41
C VAL A 91 15.03 -0.04 -1.19
N HIS A 92 15.34 0.99 -1.97
CA HIS A 92 14.34 1.72 -2.77
C HIS A 92 14.65 1.55 -4.26
N VAL A 93 13.71 0.97 -5.00
CA VAL A 93 13.85 0.71 -6.43
C VAL A 93 12.62 1.23 -7.18
N PRO A 94 12.77 2.12 -8.17
CA PRO A 94 11.69 2.46 -9.07
C PRO A 94 11.21 1.23 -9.84
N ALA A 95 9.91 0.99 -9.86
CA ALA A 95 9.31 -0.19 -10.46
C ALA A 95 8.02 0.13 -11.22
N LEU A 96 7.64 -0.77 -12.12
CA LEU A 96 6.33 -0.75 -12.77
C LEU A 96 5.52 -1.93 -12.25
N MET A 97 4.40 -1.65 -11.58
CA MET A 97 3.47 -2.66 -11.10
C MET A 97 2.29 -2.78 -12.07
N CYS A 98 1.86 -4.01 -12.35
CA CYS A 98 0.65 -4.29 -13.12
C CYS A 98 -0.34 -5.08 -12.26
N LEU A 99 -1.55 -4.54 -12.12
CA LEU A 99 -2.69 -5.19 -11.46
C LEU A 99 -3.72 -5.59 -12.53
N THR A 100 -4.32 -6.77 -12.39
CA THR A 100 -5.32 -7.27 -13.35
C THR A 100 -6.72 -6.92 -12.86
N VAL A 101 -7.38 -5.95 -13.51
CA VAL A 101 -8.77 -5.54 -13.21
C VAL A 101 -9.67 -5.97 -14.35
N GLY A 102 -10.67 -6.82 -14.07
CA GLY A 102 -11.63 -7.24 -15.10
C GLY A 102 -11.01 -7.92 -16.33
N GLY A 103 -9.84 -8.56 -16.17
CA GLY A 103 -9.08 -9.18 -17.27
C GLY A 103 -8.16 -8.24 -18.05
N GLN A 104 -8.14 -6.95 -17.73
CA GLN A 104 -7.22 -5.97 -18.31
C GLN A 104 -6.06 -5.68 -17.36
N LEU A 105 -4.85 -5.55 -17.91
CA LEU A 105 -3.67 -5.14 -17.15
C LEU A 105 -3.66 -3.62 -16.98
N MET A 106 -3.68 -3.16 -15.74
CA MET A 106 -3.56 -1.75 -15.38
C MET A 106 -2.14 -1.48 -14.85
N PRO A 107 -1.26 -0.83 -15.63
CA PRO A 107 0.07 -0.48 -15.17
C PRO A 107 0.03 0.75 -14.24
N ARG A 108 0.87 0.73 -13.20
CA ARG A 108 1.11 1.81 -12.24
C ARG A 108 2.61 1.97 -12.02
N GLN A 109 3.09 3.20 -12.04
CA GLN A 109 4.47 3.51 -11.64
C GLN A 109 4.51 3.54 -10.12
N VAL A 110 5.43 2.78 -9.52
CA VAL A 110 5.53 2.66 -8.06
C VAL A 110 7.00 2.72 -7.64
N THR A 111 7.25 3.02 -6.38
CA THR A 111 8.56 2.80 -5.77
C THR A 111 8.47 1.55 -4.90
N LEU A 112 9.19 0.49 -5.28
CA LEU A 112 9.29 -0.71 -4.45
C LEU A 112 10.27 -0.43 -3.31
N VAL A 113 9.79 -0.57 -2.08
CA VAL A 113 10.60 -0.41 -0.87
C VAL A 113 10.75 -1.78 -0.21
N GLY A 114 11.97 -2.32 -0.22
CA GLY A 114 12.33 -3.48 0.58
C GLY A 114 12.64 -3.02 2.01
N ILE A 115 11.95 -3.61 2.99
CA ILE A 115 12.09 -3.29 4.42
C ILE A 115 12.37 -4.57 5.20
N ASP A 116 13.06 -4.42 6.33
CA ASP A 116 13.26 -5.52 7.28
C ASP A 116 12.06 -5.65 8.22
N GLU A 117 11.54 -6.86 8.34
CA GLU A 117 10.33 -7.14 9.10
C GLU A 117 10.50 -6.90 10.61
N ALA A 118 11.69 -7.20 11.14
CA ALA A 118 11.95 -7.11 12.58
C ALA A 118 12.26 -5.69 13.04
N THR A 119 12.96 -4.90 12.23
CA THR A 119 13.52 -3.62 12.66
C THR A 119 12.78 -2.39 12.13
N TYR A 120 12.06 -2.49 11.01
CA TYR A 120 11.48 -1.31 10.36
C TYR A 120 10.42 -0.59 11.21
N ALA A 121 9.62 -1.33 11.98
CA ALA A 121 8.63 -0.75 12.89
C ALA A 121 9.25 0.10 14.02
N SER A 122 10.55 -0.06 14.31
CA SER A 122 11.24 0.75 15.33
C SER A 122 11.72 2.12 14.82
N VAL A 123 11.75 2.31 13.50
CA VAL A 123 12.28 3.53 12.86
C VAL A 123 11.21 4.36 12.15
N SER A 124 10.01 3.83 12.00
CA SER A 124 8.89 4.49 11.34
C SER A 124 7.57 4.04 11.96
N GLU A 125 6.60 4.94 11.99
CA GLU A 125 5.20 4.70 12.37
C GLU A 125 4.43 3.94 11.27
N PHE A 126 5.12 3.39 10.26
CA PHE A 126 4.52 2.65 9.15
C PHE A 126 3.49 1.59 9.59
N GLY A 127 3.77 0.88 10.69
CA GLY A 127 2.87 -0.14 11.24
C GLY A 127 1.48 0.40 11.60
N ASP A 128 1.40 1.62 12.15
CA ASP A 128 0.15 2.22 12.63
C ASP A 128 -0.85 2.50 11.49
N TYR A 129 -0.35 2.61 10.26
CA TYR A 129 -1.11 2.92 9.05
C TYR A 129 -1.52 1.71 8.22
N LEU A 130 -1.21 0.49 8.69
CA LEU A 130 -1.62 -0.75 8.02
C LEU A 130 -3.10 -1.04 8.23
N GLN A 131 -3.75 -1.77 7.31
CA GLN A 131 -5.18 -2.13 7.42
C GLN A 131 -5.45 -3.31 8.35
N HIS A 132 -4.53 -4.27 8.48
CA HIS A 132 -4.76 -5.42 9.35
C HIS A 132 -4.24 -5.17 10.78
N PRO A 133 -5.06 -5.33 11.83
CA PRO A 133 -4.66 -5.01 13.21
C PRO A 133 -3.43 -5.78 13.69
N ALA A 134 -3.31 -7.08 13.36
CA ALA A 134 -2.13 -7.87 13.73
C ALA A 134 -0.85 -7.43 13.01
N ASN A 135 -0.95 -6.77 11.84
CA ASN A 135 0.23 -6.24 11.15
C ASN A 135 0.67 -4.89 11.73
N ARG A 136 -0.22 -4.17 12.44
CA ARG A 136 0.13 -2.96 13.20
C ARG A 136 1.02 -3.27 14.39
N GLU A 137 0.76 -4.38 15.07
CA GLU A 137 1.61 -4.85 16.16
C GLU A 137 2.96 -5.35 15.63
N GLN A 138 2.93 -6.20 14.60
CA GLN A 138 4.12 -6.75 13.95
C GLN A 138 3.79 -7.10 12.51
N LEU A 139 4.38 -6.34 11.58
CA LEU A 139 4.27 -6.62 10.14
C LEU A 139 4.77 -8.05 9.86
N ARG A 140 4.01 -8.77 9.04
CA ARG A 140 4.39 -10.05 8.42
C ARG A 140 4.02 -9.97 6.95
N PHE A 141 4.88 -10.47 6.07
CA PHE A 141 4.61 -10.54 4.63
C PHE A 141 3.75 -11.75 4.24
N ASP A 142 2.92 -12.22 5.16
CA ASP A 142 2.00 -13.34 4.98
C ASP A 142 0.57 -12.85 4.92
N LEU A 143 -0.18 -13.36 3.94
CA LEU A 143 -1.59 -13.07 3.79
C LEU A 143 -2.36 -13.58 5.02
N ARG A 144 -3.16 -12.70 5.60
CA ARG A 144 -4.01 -13.02 6.75
C ARG A 144 -5.29 -13.71 6.28
N GLU A 145 -5.91 -14.52 7.14
CA GLU A 145 -7.16 -15.21 6.78
C GLU A 145 -8.32 -14.24 6.49
N GLY A 146 -8.39 -13.16 7.27
CA GLY A 146 -9.31 -12.05 7.14
C GLY A 146 -9.18 -11.11 8.33
N GLY A 147 -10.18 -10.26 8.56
CA GLY A 147 -10.16 -9.31 9.69
C GLY A 147 -9.47 -7.99 9.39
N TYR A 148 -9.38 -7.64 8.11
CA TYR A 148 -9.02 -6.29 7.68
C TYR A 148 -10.12 -5.29 8.07
N ASP A 149 -9.70 -4.06 8.32
CA ASP A 149 -10.62 -3.04 8.80
C ASP A 149 -11.67 -2.65 7.75
N VAL A 150 -12.93 -2.77 8.16
CA VAL A 150 -14.10 -2.32 7.38
C VAL A 150 -14.34 -0.84 7.61
N VAL A 151 -13.99 -0.33 8.78
CA VAL A 151 -14.12 1.08 9.14
C VAL A 151 -12.70 1.61 9.37
N ASP A 152 -12.37 2.75 8.77
CA ASP A 152 -11.06 3.38 8.92
C ASP A 152 -10.74 3.63 10.42
N HIS A 153 -9.73 2.93 10.93
CA HIS A 153 -9.30 2.97 12.33
C HIS A 153 -8.66 4.30 12.73
N GLN A 154 -8.28 5.12 11.74
CA GLN A 154 -7.64 6.40 11.97
C GLN A 154 -8.67 7.53 12.11
N VAL A 155 -9.98 7.27 11.98
CA VAL A 155 -11.04 8.27 12.19
C VAL A 155 -11.42 8.32 13.67
N GLU A 156 -11.43 9.52 14.26
CA GLU A 156 -11.73 9.71 15.68
C GLU A 156 -13.16 9.27 16.05
N ASP A 157 -14.14 9.57 15.18
CA ASP A 157 -15.52 9.11 15.32
C ASP A 157 -15.87 8.10 14.22
N PRO A 158 -16.09 6.82 14.56
CA PRO A 158 -16.52 5.80 13.60
C PRO A 158 -17.81 6.12 12.85
N ALA A 159 -18.66 7.02 13.36
CA ALA A 159 -19.88 7.45 12.68
C ALA A 159 -19.61 8.31 11.43
N ASP A 160 -18.44 8.96 11.37
CA ASP A 160 -18.04 9.81 10.25
C ASP A 160 -17.38 9.00 9.11
N ALA A 161 -17.00 7.76 9.39
CA ALA A 161 -16.33 6.87 8.44
C ALA A 161 -17.34 6.05 7.62
N LYS A 162 -17.17 6.05 6.30
CA LYS A 162 -17.97 5.17 5.43
C LYS A 162 -17.40 3.74 5.46
N PRO A 163 -18.24 2.71 5.66
CA PRO A 163 -17.76 1.34 5.73
C PRO A 163 -17.32 0.79 4.36
N ARG A 164 -16.19 0.09 4.36
CA ARG A 164 -15.57 -0.62 3.24
C ARG A 164 -15.96 -2.09 3.29
N GLU A 165 -17.22 -2.38 2.97
CA GLU A 165 -17.80 -3.73 3.09
C GLU A 165 -17.00 -4.83 2.37
N VAL A 166 -16.34 -4.48 1.27
CA VAL A 166 -15.47 -5.38 0.49
C VAL A 166 -14.25 -5.88 1.28
N MET A 167 -13.73 -5.08 2.22
CA MET A 167 -12.56 -5.46 3.03
C MET A 167 -12.86 -6.59 4.01
N ARG A 168 -14.15 -6.81 4.36
CA ARG A 168 -14.53 -7.93 5.25
C ARG A 168 -14.13 -9.29 4.69
N GLN A 169 -14.13 -9.43 3.36
CA GLN A 169 -13.80 -10.70 2.69
C GLN A 169 -12.33 -10.82 2.31
N ALA A 170 -11.57 -9.72 2.39
CA ALA A 170 -10.14 -9.68 2.03
C ALA A 170 -9.33 -10.71 2.83
N GLY A 171 -8.24 -11.20 2.24
CA GLY A 171 -7.43 -12.27 2.79
C GLY A 171 -7.57 -13.60 2.05
N TRP A 172 -7.23 -14.70 2.72
CA TRP A 172 -7.32 -16.05 2.15
C TRP A 172 -8.74 -16.45 1.74
N GLY A 173 -9.78 -15.96 2.45
CA GLY A 173 -11.17 -16.17 2.04
C GLY A 173 -11.43 -15.69 0.61
N TYR A 174 -11.08 -14.44 0.32
CA TYR A 174 -11.17 -13.86 -1.01
C TYR A 174 -10.26 -14.56 -2.03
N ARG A 175 -9.00 -14.84 -1.68
CA ARG A 175 -8.04 -15.51 -2.56
C ARG A 175 -8.53 -16.89 -3.01
N ARG A 176 -9.01 -17.73 -2.08
CA ARG A 176 -9.58 -19.06 -2.37
C ARG A 176 -10.80 -18.97 -3.28
N TYR A 177 -11.68 -18.01 -3.02
CA TYR A 177 -12.85 -17.77 -3.87
C TYR A 177 -12.45 -17.37 -5.30
N LYS A 178 -11.48 -16.46 -5.45
CA LYS A 178 -10.97 -16.04 -6.76
C LYS A 178 -10.26 -17.19 -7.50
N ALA A 179 -9.48 -18.00 -6.79
CA ALA A 179 -8.82 -19.18 -7.34
C ALA A 179 -9.84 -20.19 -7.89
N MET A 180 -10.91 -20.48 -7.15
CA MET A 180 -12.01 -21.33 -7.60
C MET A 180 -12.64 -20.83 -8.90
N LEU A 181 -13.01 -19.55 -8.96
CA LEU A 181 -13.59 -18.94 -10.17
C LEU A 181 -12.63 -18.96 -11.36
N SER A 182 -11.34 -18.74 -11.13
CA SER A 182 -10.33 -18.75 -12.19
C SER A 182 -10.15 -20.16 -12.78
N LYS A 183 -10.21 -21.19 -11.93
CA LYS A 183 -10.15 -22.59 -12.34
C LYS A 183 -11.36 -22.98 -13.19
N GLU A 184 -12.58 -22.64 -12.74
CA GLU A 184 -13.80 -22.90 -13.51
C GLU A 184 -13.79 -22.22 -14.87
N ARG A 185 -13.33 -20.95 -14.93
CA ARG A 185 -13.20 -20.22 -16.19
C ARG A 185 -12.21 -20.88 -17.14
N ARG A 186 -11.04 -21.28 -16.63
CA ARG A 186 -10.03 -22.00 -17.43
C ARG A 186 -10.58 -23.32 -17.97
N GLU A 187 -11.27 -24.09 -17.14
CA GLU A 187 -11.91 -25.34 -17.58
C GLU A 187 -13.00 -25.11 -18.64
N GLN A 188 -13.79 -24.04 -18.51
CA GLN A 188 -14.79 -23.67 -19.52
C GLN A 188 -14.14 -23.23 -20.84
N GLU A 189 -13.09 -22.39 -20.78
CA GLU A 189 -12.33 -21.97 -21.96
C GLU A 189 -11.68 -23.16 -22.68
N GLU A 190 -11.11 -24.11 -21.92
CA GLU A 190 -10.54 -25.35 -22.45
C GLU A 190 -11.61 -26.22 -23.12
N ARG A 191 -12.80 -26.35 -22.51
CA ARG A 191 -13.94 -27.07 -23.12
C ARG A 191 -14.40 -26.40 -24.41
N LEU A 192 -14.60 -25.08 -24.40
CA LEU A 192 -15.01 -24.32 -25.58
C LEU A 192 -13.97 -24.42 -26.71
N LYS A 193 -12.68 -24.39 -26.37
CA LYS A 193 -11.58 -24.57 -27.33
C LYS A 193 -11.54 -25.99 -27.89
N ALA A 194 -11.82 -27.00 -27.08
CA ALA A 194 -11.92 -28.39 -27.52
C ALA A 194 -13.15 -28.65 -28.41
N GLU A 195 -14.27 -27.95 -28.16
CA GLU A 195 -15.51 -28.05 -28.92
C GLU A 195 -15.50 -27.21 -30.22
N SER A 196 -14.60 -26.23 -30.36
CA SER A 196 -14.47 -25.38 -31.55
C SER A 196 -13.07 -25.43 -32.21
N PRO A 197 -12.69 -26.52 -32.91
CA PRO A 197 -11.43 -26.57 -33.67
C PRO A 197 -11.42 -25.72 -34.97
N GLU A 198 -12.54 -25.10 -35.34
CA GLU A 198 -12.82 -24.72 -36.74
C GLU A 198 -12.69 -23.21 -37.06
N ALA A 199 -11.76 -22.52 -36.43
CA ALA A 199 -11.40 -21.15 -36.81
C ALA A 199 -9.88 -20.91 -36.76
N ALA A 200 -9.13 -21.80 -37.40
CA ALA A 200 -7.82 -21.42 -37.94
C ALA A 200 -8.06 -20.60 -39.22
N PRO A 201 -7.51 -19.38 -39.37
CA PRO A 201 -7.46 -18.75 -40.68
C PRO A 201 -6.66 -19.67 -41.59
N ALA A 202 -7.24 -20.00 -42.75
CA ALA A 202 -6.59 -20.78 -43.80
C ALA A 202 -5.38 -20.00 -44.32
N ASP A 203 -4.22 -20.26 -43.73
CA ASP A 203 -2.93 -20.01 -44.36
C ASP A 203 -2.42 -21.37 -44.86
N GLU A 204 -2.27 -21.46 -46.18
CA GLU A 204 -1.86 -22.68 -46.88
C GLU A 204 -0.40 -22.99 -46.52
N GLY A 205 -0.20 -24.12 -45.83
CA GLY A 205 1.09 -24.80 -45.79
C GLY A 205 1.98 -24.52 -44.57
N ALA A 206 1.56 -24.92 -43.38
CA ALA A 206 2.48 -25.27 -42.30
C ALA A 206 1.87 -26.37 -41.44
N THR A 207 2.39 -27.59 -41.56
CA THR A 207 2.21 -28.62 -40.53
C THR A 207 2.87 -28.08 -39.26
N GLU A 208 2.08 -27.64 -38.28
CA GLU A 208 2.61 -27.35 -36.94
C GLU A 208 3.20 -28.64 -36.39
N PRO A 209 4.52 -28.73 -36.14
CA PRO A 209 5.05 -29.86 -35.43
C PRO A 209 4.50 -29.80 -34.01
N GLN A 210 3.86 -30.88 -33.57
CA GLN A 210 3.61 -31.13 -32.16
C GLN A 210 4.94 -30.88 -31.43
N THR A 211 4.99 -29.82 -30.62
CA THR A 211 6.10 -29.55 -29.72
C THR A 211 6.06 -30.57 -28.60
N VAL A 212 6.44 -31.81 -28.93
CA VAL A 212 6.88 -32.79 -27.95
C VAL A 212 8.12 -32.17 -27.33
N ASP A 213 8.03 -31.78 -26.06
CA ASP A 213 9.16 -31.23 -25.32
C ASP A 213 10.30 -32.26 -25.36
N PRO A 214 11.41 -31.97 -26.08
CA PRO A 214 12.51 -32.91 -26.22
C PRO A 214 13.28 -33.13 -24.91
N PHE A 215 12.96 -32.37 -23.85
CA PHE A 215 13.55 -32.51 -22.52
C PHE A 215 12.66 -33.27 -21.52
N ALA A 216 11.40 -33.56 -21.83
CA ALA A 216 10.52 -34.30 -20.94
C ALA A 216 11.04 -35.73 -20.68
N ALA A 217 11.58 -36.39 -21.70
CA ALA A 217 12.14 -37.73 -21.59
C ALA A 217 13.44 -37.77 -20.76
N THR A 218 14.23 -36.69 -20.76
CA THR A 218 15.46 -36.57 -19.95
C THR A 218 15.17 -36.16 -18.50
N ALA A 219 14.14 -35.34 -18.27
CA ALA A 219 13.68 -34.99 -16.92
C ALA A 219 13.11 -36.22 -16.18
N GLU A 220 12.32 -37.05 -16.85
CA GLU A 220 11.84 -38.34 -16.31
C GLU A 220 12.98 -39.33 -16.04
N ALA A 221 14.01 -39.37 -16.90
CA ALA A 221 15.17 -40.24 -16.71
C ALA A 221 16.09 -39.82 -15.55
N ASN A 222 16.11 -38.52 -15.20
CA ASN A 222 16.96 -37.96 -14.14
C ASN A 222 16.28 -37.91 -12.77
N GLY A 223 15.01 -38.30 -12.65
CA GLY A 223 14.27 -38.27 -11.39
C GLY A 223 14.09 -36.86 -10.83
N GLU A 224 14.14 -35.84 -11.68
CA GLU A 224 13.84 -34.47 -11.28
C GLU A 224 12.34 -34.41 -10.94
N PRO A 225 11.95 -33.95 -9.73
CA PRO A 225 10.54 -33.83 -9.40
C PRO A 225 9.90 -32.89 -10.43
N GLN A 226 8.93 -33.39 -11.20
CA GLN A 226 8.08 -32.55 -12.05
C GLN A 226 7.64 -31.35 -11.22
N GLY A 227 7.99 -30.14 -11.68
CA GLY A 227 7.68 -28.91 -10.97
C GLY A 227 6.19 -28.91 -10.61
N ARG A 228 5.89 -28.86 -9.31
CA ARG A 228 4.51 -28.77 -8.84
C ARG A 228 3.93 -27.44 -9.32
N ASP A 229 2.80 -27.50 -10.01
CA ASP A 229 2.07 -26.30 -10.41
C ASP A 229 1.68 -25.49 -9.16
N PHE A 230 1.96 -24.19 -9.19
CA PHE A 230 1.55 -23.25 -8.15
C PHE A 230 0.03 -23.25 -8.01
N ASP A 231 -0.47 -23.45 -6.79
CA ASP A 231 -1.91 -23.43 -6.48
C ASP A 231 -2.28 -22.09 -5.81
N PRO A 232 -2.90 -21.13 -6.52
CA PRO A 232 -3.27 -19.85 -5.95
C PRO A 232 -4.24 -19.96 -4.76
N GLY A 233 -4.95 -21.08 -4.61
CA GLY A 233 -5.88 -21.28 -3.49
C GLY A 233 -5.22 -21.72 -2.18
N ALA A 234 -4.01 -22.28 -2.25
CA ALA A 234 -3.28 -22.80 -1.08
C ALA A 234 -1.92 -22.13 -0.88
N GLU A 235 -1.40 -21.46 -1.90
CA GLU A 235 -0.07 -20.87 -1.93
C GLU A 235 -0.15 -19.37 -2.27
N GLN A 236 0.80 -18.62 -1.72
CA GLN A 236 1.00 -17.20 -1.99
C GLN A 236 2.40 -17.00 -2.55
N HIS A 237 2.58 -15.94 -3.33
CA HIS A 237 3.92 -15.44 -3.66
C HIS A 237 4.49 -14.64 -2.49
N THR A 238 5.70 -14.09 -2.65
CA THR A 238 6.26 -13.13 -1.70
C THR A 238 5.26 -12.01 -1.45
N GLY A 239 4.98 -11.72 -0.18
CA GLY A 239 4.01 -10.69 0.18
C GLY A 239 4.49 -9.29 -0.16
N ILE A 240 3.55 -8.43 -0.57
CA ILE A 240 3.77 -6.99 -0.75
C ILE A 240 2.65 -6.21 -0.06
N VAL A 241 3.01 -5.11 0.59
CA VAL A 241 2.05 -4.13 1.10
C VAL A 241 1.91 -3.05 0.05
N LEU A 242 0.67 -2.75 -0.35
CA LEU A 242 0.39 -1.70 -1.33
C LEU A 242 -0.15 -0.44 -0.65
N GLY A 243 0.23 0.73 -1.16
CA GLY A 243 -0.49 1.95 -0.86
C GLY A 243 -1.94 1.82 -1.32
N MET A 244 -2.87 2.20 -0.46
CA MET A 244 -4.30 2.00 -0.71
C MET A 244 -4.77 2.78 -1.97
N GLY A 245 -4.14 3.91 -2.28
CA GLY A 245 -4.38 4.71 -3.49
C GLY A 245 -3.86 4.09 -4.80
N ILE A 246 -2.98 3.10 -4.72
CA ILE A 246 -2.54 2.31 -5.88
C ILE A 246 -3.64 1.32 -6.28
N ALA A 247 -4.21 0.65 -5.28
CA ALA A 247 -5.19 -0.42 -5.46
C ALA A 247 -6.65 0.08 -5.46
N GLY A 248 -6.89 1.39 -5.30
CA GLY A 248 -8.24 1.95 -5.26
C GLY A 248 -8.26 3.45 -5.50
N TYR A 249 -9.46 4.03 -5.45
CA TYR A 249 -9.66 5.47 -5.50
C TYR A 249 -10.87 5.86 -4.65
N ARG A 250 -10.81 7.06 -4.06
CA ARG A 250 -11.90 7.65 -3.30
C ARG A 250 -12.82 8.45 -4.22
N MET A 251 -14.11 8.16 -4.17
CA MET A 251 -15.12 8.92 -4.91
C MET A 251 -15.43 10.26 -4.23
N PRO A 252 -15.99 11.25 -4.94
CA PRO A 252 -16.37 12.55 -4.36
C PRO A 252 -17.39 12.46 -3.24
N ASP A 253 -18.15 11.37 -3.19
CA ASP A 253 -19.10 11.10 -2.10
C ASP A 253 -18.40 10.59 -0.83
N GLY A 254 -17.09 10.33 -0.87
CA GLY A 254 -16.30 9.78 0.25
C GLY A 254 -16.29 8.26 0.35
N THR A 255 -16.86 7.53 -0.63
CA THR A 255 -16.75 6.06 -0.67
C THR A 255 -15.45 5.62 -1.32
N ASP A 256 -14.86 4.54 -0.80
CA ASP A 256 -13.65 3.94 -1.36
C ASP A 256 -14.01 2.82 -2.33
N HIS A 257 -13.49 2.91 -3.55
CA HIS A 257 -13.60 1.85 -4.56
C HIS A 257 -12.25 1.17 -4.76
N PHE A 258 -12.24 -0.14 -4.59
CA PHE A 258 -11.05 -0.97 -4.71
C PHE A 258 -11.03 -1.67 -6.07
N LEU A 259 -9.90 -1.51 -6.77
CA LEU A 259 -9.56 -2.22 -8.01
C LEU A 259 -8.97 -3.59 -7.73
N GLY A 260 -8.33 -3.75 -6.56
CA GLY A 260 -7.86 -5.02 -6.02
C GLY A 260 -7.95 -5.04 -4.50
N LEU A 261 -7.85 -6.22 -3.92
CA LEU A 261 -7.95 -6.46 -2.47
C LEU A 261 -6.75 -7.29 -1.97
N PRO A 262 -6.45 -7.27 -0.67
CA PRO A 262 -5.52 -8.23 -0.08
C PRO A 262 -5.92 -9.66 -0.43
N GLY A 263 -4.99 -10.40 -1.02
CA GLY A 263 -5.18 -11.71 -1.62
C GLY A 263 -5.01 -11.72 -3.15
N ASP A 264 -5.01 -10.56 -3.80
CA ASP A 264 -4.70 -10.45 -5.23
C ASP A 264 -3.20 -10.56 -5.52
N ASP A 265 -2.88 -11.03 -6.73
CA ASP A 265 -1.51 -11.07 -7.23
C ASP A 265 -1.24 -9.88 -8.16
N VAL A 266 -0.06 -9.28 -7.99
CA VAL A 266 0.45 -8.19 -8.81
C VAL A 266 1.79 -8.58 -9.42
N LYS A 267 2.04 -8.12 -10.65
CA LYS A 267 3.34 -8.29 -11.30
C LYS A 267 4.14 -7.01 -11.16
N VAL A 268 5.29 -7.07 -10.49
CA VAL A 268 6.19 -5.93 -10.32
C VAL A 268 7.43 -6.13 -11.19
N SER A 269 7.73 -5.14 -12.03
CA SER A 269 8.90 -5.13 -12.91
C SER A 269 9.90 -4.09 -12.42
N MET A 270 11.12 -4.51 -12.17
CA MET A 270 12.18 -3.69 -11.57
C MET A 270 13.53 -3.95 -12.25
N LEU A 271 14.45 -3.00 -12.09
CA LEU A 271 15.82 -3.14 -12.61
C LEU A 271 16.67 -3.95 -11.63
N GLN A 272 17.41 -4.92 -12.15
CA GLN A 272 18.40 -5.66 -11.39
C GLN A 272 19.71 -4.87 -11.30
N SER A 273 20.37 -4.98 -10.15
CA SER A 273 21.75 -4.52 -9.91
C SER A 273 22.74 -5.51 -10.55
N VAL A 274 22.69 -5.60 -11.88
CA VAL A 274 23.65 -6.36 -12.69
C VAL A 274 24.15 -5.43 -13.79
N SER A 275 25.38 -5.63 -14.27
CA SER A 275 25.93 -4.89 -15.41
C SER A 275 26.03 -5.81 -16.63
N PRO A 276 25.33 -5.53 -17.74
CA PRO A 276 24.38 -4.43 -17.97
C PRO A 276 23.06 -4.62 -17.20
N PRO A 277 22.34 -3.52 -16.87
CA PRO A 277 21.09 -3.59 -16.11
C PRO A 277 20.02 -4.33 -16.90
N GLN A 278 19.36 -5.28 -16.25
CA GLN A 278 18.27 -6.08 -16.83
C GLN A 278 16.98 -5.82 -16.07
N ILE A 279 15.85 -5.87 -16.78
CA ILE A 279 14.53 -5.78 -16.17
C ILE A 279 14.11 -7.20 -15.79
N THR A 280 13.78 -7.39 -14.52
CA THR A 280 13.13 -8.61 -14.04
C THR A 280 11.68 -8.30 -13.66
N SER A 281 10.79 -9.25 -13.89
CA SER A 281 9.40 -9.17 -13.44
C SER A 281 9.10 -10.33 -12.51
N VAL A 282 8.61 -10.03 -11.32
CA VAL A 282 8.26 -11.02 -10.29
C VAL A 282 6.79 -10.85 -9.91
N GLN A 283 6.12 -11.95 -9.58
CA GLN A 283 4.76 -11.92 -9.04
C GLN A 283 4.83 -11.81 -7.52
N TYR A 284 4.00 -10.93 -6.96
CA TYR A 284 3.84 -10.72 -5.53
C TYR A 284 2.37 -10.87 -5.16
N THR A 285 2.10 -11.33 -3.94
CA THR A 285 0.75 -11.38 -3.39
C THR A 285 0.53 -10.18 -2.50
N VAL A 286 -0.55 -9.44 -2.70
CA VAL A 286 -0.93 -8.30 -1.87
C VAL A 286 -1.39 -8.83 -0.51
N VAL A 287 -0.64 -8.53 0.55
CA VAL A 287 -0.93 -9.06 1.90
C VAL A 287 -1.62 -8.04 2.80
N ASP A 288 -1.40 -6.76 2.54
CA ASP A 288 -2.01 -5.68 3.30
C ASP A 288 -2.05 -4.38 2.50
N PHE A 289 -2.80 -3.40 3.00
CA PHE A 289 -2.79 -2.04 2.51
C PHE A 289 -2.24 -1.07 3.55
N TYR A 290 -1.55 -0.06 3.03
CA TYR A 290 -1.04 1.09 3.77
C TYR A 290 -1.87 2.33 3.40
N GLU A 291 -2.38 3.06 4.40
CA GLU A 291 -3.18 4.28 4.22
C GLU A 291 -2.59 5.42 5.06
N SER A 292 -1.86 6.36 4.46
CA SER A 292 -1.29 7.54 5.12
C SER A 292 -2.28 8.71 5.28
N LYS A 293 -3.51 8.55 4.77
CA LYS A 293 -4.55 9.59 4.60
C LYS A 293 -4.14 10.75 3.69
N MET A 294 -2.95 10.71 3.11
CA MET A 294 -2.53 11.59 2.05
C MET A 294 -2.51 10.79 0.76
N SER A 295 -3.58 10.85 -0.02
CA SER A 295 -3.77 9.99 -1.21
C SER A 295 -2.64 10.11 -2.25
N GLU A 296 -1.90 11.23 -2.26
CA GLU A 296 -0.71 11.44 -3.10
C GLU A 296 0.53 10.65 -2.65
N TYR A 297 0.59 10.24 -1.39
CA TYR A 297 1.67 9.43 -0.81
C TYR A 297 1.29 7.94 -0.75
N ASP A 298 0.01 7.62 -0.94
CA ASP A 298 -0.51 6.26 -1.06
C ASP A 298 -0.47 5.73 -2.50
N SER A 299 0.17 6.45 -3.44
CA SER A 299 0.20 6.17 -4.89
C SER A 299 1.59 5.82 -5.43
#